data_AF-A0A946CPU9-F1
#
_entry.id   AF-A0A946CPU9-F1
#
_cell.length_a   1.000
_cell.length_b   1.000
_cell.length_c   1.000
_cell.angle_alpha   90.00
_cell.angle_beta   90.00
_cell.angle_gamma   90.00
#
_symmetry.space_group_name_H-M   'P 1'
#
loop_
_entity.id
_entity.type
_entity.pdbx_description
1 polymer ?
#
loop_
_entity_poly.entity_id
_entity_poly.type
_entity_poly.pdbx_seq_one_letter_code
_entity_poly.pdbx_strand_id
1 'polypeptide(L)' 'MKKTERKYKNGELVFRESEASSSVFVVVKGNVELTKSGEMGSVMLAMLGPDEMFGEMGILDKSRRSATATAVGTVVL' A
#
# COMPACT_ATOMS: atom_id res chain seq x y z
N MET A 1 -8.49 -16.49 -2.17
CA MET A 1 -7.72 -15.60 -1.26
C MET A 1 -8.41 -15.56 0.10
N LYS A 2 -7.67 -15.68 1.20
CA LYS A 2 -8.24 -15.57 2.56
C LYS A 2 -8.28 -14.10 2.96
N LYS A 3 -9.45 -13.58 3.31
CA LYS A 3 -9.60 -12.22 3.86
C LYS A 3 -9.07 -12.20 5.29
N THR A 4 -8.15 -11.29 5.60
CA THR A 4 -7.60 -11.10 6.95
C THR A 4 -7.49 -9.61 7.20
N GLU A 5 -8.02 -9.15 8.34
CA GLU A 5 -7.88 -7.76 8.76
C GLU A 5 -6.50 -7.52 9.38
N ARG A 6 -5.84 -6.41 9.04
CA ARG A 6 -4.57 -5.98 9.63
C ARG A 6 -4.66 -4.53 10.09
N LYS A 7 -4.01 -4.22 11.22
CA LYS A 7 -3.98 -2.87 11.79
C LYS A 7 -2.57 -2.34 11.78
N TYR A 8 -2.43 -1.08 11.38
CA TYR A 8 -1.17 -0.36 11.28
C TYR A 8 -1.24 0.95 12.07
N LYS A 9 -0.13 1.32 12.69
CA LYS A 9 0.08 2.62 13.34
C LYS A 9 0.59 3.65 12.34
N ASN A 10 0.56 4.92 12.74
CA ASN A 10 1.05 6.02 11.92
C ASN A 10 2.52 5.79 11.53
N GLY A 11 2.82 5.89 10.24
CA GLY A 11 4.15 5.71 9.67
C GLY A 11 4.58 4.26 9.47
N GLU A 12 3.76 3.26 9.85
CA GLU A 12 4.11 1.86 9.58
C GLU A 12 3.97 1.54 8.09
N LEU A 13 4.92 0.75 7.60
CA LEU A 13 4.91 0.26 6.22
C LEU A 13 3.94 -0.91 6.07
N VAL A 14 3.07 -0.80 5.08
CA VAL A 14 2.20 -1.90 4.64
C VAL A 14 3.01 -2.84 3.75
N PHE A 15 3.74 -2.28 2.79
CA PHE A 15 4.76 -2.95 1.97
C PHE A 15 5.68 -1.89 1.35
N ARG A 16 6.86 -2.32 0.87
CA ARG A 16 7.77 -1.46 0.11
C ARG A 16 7.72 -1.73 -1.39
N GLU A 17 8.06 -0.71 -2.17
CA GLU A 17 8.34 -0.85 -3.58
C GLU A 17 9.37 -1.97 -3.82
N SER A 18 9.23 -2.70 -4.93
CA SER A 18 10.07 -3.83 -5.30
C SER A 18 9.99 -5.07 -4.39
N GLU A 19 9.17 -5.08 -3.33
CA GLU A 19 8.89 -6.31 -2.59
C GLU A 19 8.02 -7.29 -3.41
N ALA A 20 8.02 -8.57 -3.05
CA ALA A 20 7.19 -9.55 -3.72
C ALA A 20 5.69 -9.28 -3.50
N SER A 21 4.90 -9.37 -4.56
CA SER A 21 3.44 -9.18 -4.50
C SER A 21 2.73 -10.50 -4.27
N SER A 22 2.08 -10.65 -3.11
CA SER A 22 1.30 -11.87 -2.77
C SER A 22 -0.09 -11.56 -2.19
N SER A 23 -0.47 -10.30 -2.11
CA SER A 23 -1.74 -9.85 -1.52
C SER A 23 -2.17 -8.52 -2.12
N VAL A 24 -3.48 -8.27 -2.13
CA VAL A 24 -4.09 -6.95 -2.41
C VAL A 24 -4.75 -6.45 -1.13
N PHE A 25 -4.95 -5.15 -1.01
CA PHE A 25 -5.47 -4.51 0.18
C PHE A 25 -6.67 -3.63 -0.17
N VAL A 26 -7.59 -3.47 0.78
CA VAL A 26 -8.68 -2.49 0.72
C VAL A 26 -8.60 -1.70 2.01
N VAL A 27 -8.66 -0.38 1.93
CA VAL A 27 -8.66 0.43 3.15
C VAL A 27 -10.03 0.32 3.81
N VAL A 28 -10.08 -0.23 5.02
CA VAL A 28 -11.32 -0.29 5.82
C VAL A 28 -11.45 0.97 6.68
N LYS A 29 -10.34 1.50 7.18
CA LYS A 29 -10.29 2.72 7.99
C LYS A 29 -8.93 3.39 7.87
N GLY A 30 -8.91 4.72 7.95
CA GLY A 30 -7.70 5.54 7.94
C GLY A 30 -7.25 5.85 6.52
N ASN A 31 -5.98 6.22 6.35
CA ASN A 31 -5.42 6.60 5.07
C ASN A 31 -4.09 5.91 4.79
N VAL A 32 -3.82 5.61 3.52
CA VAL A 32 -2.54 5.04 3.07
C VAL A 32 -1.91 5.95 2.03
N GLU A 33 -0.68 6.37 2.28
CA GLU A 33 0.11 7.10 1.31
C GLU A 33 0.85 6.11 0.40
N LEU A 34 0.74 6.29 -0.91
CA LEU A 34 1.53 5.59 -1.90
C LEU A 34 2.65 6.50 -2.41
N THR A 35 3.90 6.02 -2.34
CA THR A 35 5.06 6.74 -2.84
C THR A 35 5.91 5.88 -3.76
N LYS A 36 6.65 6.49 -4.67
CA LYS A 36 7.57 5.82 -5.58
C LYS A 36 8.93 6.48 -5.57
N SER A 37 9.97 5.66 -5.58
CA SER A 37 11.36 6.13 -5.66
C SER A 37 11.63 6.68 -7.06
N GLY A 38 12.07 7.94 -7.15
CA GLY A 38 12.59 8.56 -8.37
C GLY A 38 14.04 9.04 -8.17
N GLU A 39 14.66 9.50 -9.26
CA GLU A 39 16.08 9.93 -9.25
C GLU A 39 16.37 11.07 -8.28
N MET A 40 15.41 11.99 -8.08
CA MET A 40 15.53 13.15 -7.19
C MET A 40 14.94 12.93 -5.79
N GLY A 41 14.50 11.70 -5.48
CA GLY A 41 13.84 11.37 -4.22
C GLY A 41 12.48 10.69 -4.40
N SER A 42 11.76 10.52 -3.30
CA SER A 42 10.44 9.87 -3.31
C SER A 42 9.35 10.82 -3.79
N VAL A 43 8.47 10.34 -4.67
CA VAL A 43 7.32 11.07 -5.19
C VAL A 43 6.04 10.45 -4.66
N MET A 44 5.14 11.27 -4.10
CA MET A 44 3.80 10.83 -3.72
C MET A 44 2.96 10.55 -4.98
N LEU A 45 2.42 9.34 -5.08
CA LEU A 45 1.55 8.92 -6.17
C LEU A 45 0.07 9.17 -5.83
N ALA A 46 -0.33 8.83 -4.60
CA ALA A 46 -1.71 8.93 -4.16
C ALA A 46 -1.81 8.91 -2.63
N MET A 47 -2.94 9.43 -2.12
CA MET A 47 -3.39 9.24 -0.74
C MET A 47 -4.73 8.52 -0.80
N LEU A 48 -4.79 7.30 -0.27
CA LEU A 48 -5.95 6.44 -0.32
C LEU A 48 -6.73 6.54 1.00
N GLY A 49 -8.05 6.47 0.92
CA GLY A 49 -8.99 6.43 2.04
C GLY A 49 -9.88 5.19 1.99
N PRO A 50 -10.89 5.12 2.88
CA PRO A 50 -11.78 3.96 2.99
C PRO A 50 -12.43 3.55 1.66
N ASP A 51 -12.63 2.24 1.51
CA ASP A 51 -13.18 1.55 0.33
C ASP A 51 -12.28 1.55 -0.93
N GLU A 52 -11.13 2.23 -0.90
CA GLU A 52 -10.16 2.18 -1.99
C GLU A 52 -9.28 0.92 -1.92
N MET A 53 -9.10 0.27 -3.07
CA MET A 53 -8.27 -0.91 -3.25
C MET A 53 -6.89 -0.54 -3.80
N PHE A 54 -5.84 -1.23 -3.34
CA PHE A 54 -4.49 -1.02 -3.83
C PHE A 54 -3.60 -2.28 -3.73
N GLY A 55 -2.45 -2.22 -4.41
CA GLY A 55 -1.47 -3.30 -4.45
C GLY A 55 -1.84 -4.45 -5.40
N GLU A 56 -2.84 -4.24 -6.26
CA GLU A 56 -3.33 -5.15 -7.28
C GLU A 56 -2.40 -5.24 -8.49
N MET A 57 -1.71 -4.15 -8.86
CA MET A 57 -0.85 -4.11 -10.05
C MET A 57 0.14 -5.29 -10.09
N GLY A 58 0.95 -5.44 -9.04
CA GLY A 58 1.95 -6.51 -8.93
C GLY A 58 1.38 -7.94 -8.93
N ILE A 59 0.09 -8.10 -8.65
CA ILE A 59 -0.58 -9.40 -8.73
C ILE A 59 -1.04 -9.67 -10.16
N LEU A 60 -1.60 -8.67 -10.84
CA LEU A 60 -2.16 -8.80 -12.19
C LEU A 60 -1.07 -9.02 -13.24
N ASP A 61 0.06 -8.33 -13.11
CA ASP A 61 1.20 -8.43 -14.04
C ASP A 61 2.26 -9.45 -13.61
N LYS A 62 2.06 -10.12 -12.47
CA LYS A 62 3.01 -11.03 -11.80
C LYS A 62 4.37 -10.37 -11.50
N SER A 63 4.35 -9.08 -11.19
CA SER A 63 5.53 -8.29 -10.86
C SER A 63 5.65 -7.98 -9.35
N ARG A 64 6.70 -7.23 -9.00
CA ARG A 64 6.93 -6.75 -7.63
C ARG A 64 6.02 -5.56 -7.33
N ARG A 65 5.98 -5.10 -6.07
CA ARG A 65 5.24 -3.90 -5.69
C ARG A 65 5.72 -2.71 -6.51
N SER A 66 4.78 -1.99 -7.12
CA SER A 66 5.07 -0.84 -8.00
C SER A 66 5.34 0.46 -7.25
N ALA A 67 5.04 0.49 -5.94
CA ALA A 67 5.14 1.63 -5.04
C ALA A 67 5.36 1.15 -3.59
N THR A 68 5.71 2.06 -2.70
CA THR A 68 5.73 1.88 -1.24
C THR A 68 4.40 2.37 -0.66
N ALA A 69 3.81 1.59 0.24
CA ALA A 69 2.56 1.93 0.93
C ALA A 69 2.81 2.15 2.42
N THR A 70 2.46 3.34 2.92
CA THR A 70 2.68 3.76 4.31
C THR A 70 1.37 4.16 4.95
N ALA A 71 1.11 3.69 6.17
CA ALA A 71 -0.06 4.08 6.94
C ALA A 71 0.05 5.53 7.44
N VAL A 72 -1.01 6.32 7.25
CA VAL A 72 -1.15 7.67 7.76
C VAL A 72 -2.21 7.66 8.86
N GLY A 73 -1.79 7.86 10.10
CA GLY A 73 -2.61 7.63 11.29
C GLY A 73 -2.82 6.13 11.60
N THR A 74 -3.88 5.82 12.35
CA THR A 74 -4.27 4.43 12.60
C THR A 74 -5.06 3.90 11.41
N VAL A 75 -4.57 2.83 10.77
CA VAL A 75 -5.12 2.26 9.55
C VAL A 75 -5.58 0.81 9.79
N VAL A 76 -6.68 0.44 9.15
CA VAL A 76 -7.18 -0.94 9.09
C VAL A 76 -7.33 -1.33 7.62
N LEU A 77 -6.72 -2.45 7.24
CA LEU A 77 -6.72 -3.02 5.89
C LEU A 77 -7.30 -4.44 5.87
#